data_AF-A0A4P5W6I8-F1
#
_entry.id   AF-A0A4P5W6I8-F1
#
_cell.length_a   1.000
_cell.length_b   1.000
_cell.length_c   1.000
_cell.angle_alpha   90.00
_cell.angle_beta   90.00
_cell.angle_gamma   90.00
#
_symmetry.space_group_name_H-M   'P 1'
#
loop_
_entity.id
_entity.type
_entity.pdbx_description
1 polymer ?
#
loop_
_entity_poly.entity_id
_entity_poly.type
_entity_poly.pdbx_seq_one_letter_code
_entity_poly.pdbx_strand_id
1 'polypeptide(L)'
;MTQSDVERTFEESSYKTILSTTKVTEYKSEKNGKIIYCYQQNGLSKVTAFYSHVRCVIQPAQDISALTAISDVEVNLMDEFHSNMLEFPSKIYKGEKPCHYGIGFNVKPEVLSDFLSAFHQLKGQKPSITQSDVGKMFEKSGFSQNLANQKIIEYKSDKNGKIVYLRLDHGLPRYIRVVVNPDEMPTKLVAIDGVEINEKNEFQHAGNMTAFPKRVNKGTAPIHYGRAFHINSVKTLGDFLTAFHKL
;
A
#
# COMPACT_ATOMS: atom_id res chain seq x y z
N MET A 1 -25.27 22.54 6.41
CA MET A 1 -24.12 23.10 5.68
C MET A 1 -24.40 23.11 4.19
N THR A 2 -24.19 24.23 3.50
CA THR A 2 -24.28 24.34 2.03
C THR A 2 -22.96 23.91 1.35
N GLN A 3 -22.92 23.85 0.02
CA GLN A 3 -21.67 23.59 -0.71
C GLN A 3 -20.57 24.62 -0.39
N SER A 4 -20.92 25.90 -0.36
CA SER A 4 -19.95 26.97 -0.05
C SER A 4 -19.44 26.87 1.39
N ASP A 5 -20.27 26.41 2.33
CA ASP A 5 -19.81 26.18 3.70
C ASP A 5 -18.84 24.99 3.79
N VAL A 6 -19.05 23.93 2.99
CA VAL A 6 -18.11 22.79 2.89
C VAL A 6 -16.77 23.28 2.35
N GLU A 7 -16.78 24.01 1.24
CA GLU A 7 -15.57 24.58 0.63
C GLU A 7 -14.80 25.45 1.62
N ARG A 8 -15.49 26.36 2.31
CA ARG A 8 -14.90 27.19 3.36
C ARG A 8 -14.29 26.35 4.48
N THR A 9 -14.95 25.28 4.92
CA THR A 9 -14.43 24.37 5.97
C THR A 9 -13.13 23.69 5.53
N PHE A 10 -13.00 23.31 4.27
CA PHE A 10 -11.76 22.77 3.70
C PHE A 10 -10.64 23.83 3.68
N GLU A 11 -10.93 25.04 3.21
CA GLU A 11 -9.97 26.15 3.17
C GLU A 11 -9.46 26.53 4.56
N GLU A 12 -10.37 26.70 5.53
CA GLU A 12 -10.04 26.96 6.94
C GLU A 12 -9.22 25.82 7.56
N SER A 13 -9.45 24.59 7.09
CA SER A 13 -8.67 23.41 7.45
C SER A 13 -7.38 23.27 6.64
N SER A 14 -6.89 24.31 5.96
CA SER A 14 -5.63 24.29 5.18
C SER A 14 -5.61 23.25 4.05
N TYR A 15 -6.74 23.07 3.37
CA TYR A 15 -6.83 22.35 2.11
C TYR A 15 -7.01 23.32 0.96
N LYS A 16 -6.35 23.04 -0.16
CA LYS A 16 -6.58 23.73 -1.42
C LYS A 16 -7.32 22.82 -2.41
N THR A 17 -8.23 23.41 -3.17
CA THR A 17 -8.87 22.73 -4.30
C THR A 17 -7.85 22.54 -5.43
N ILE A 18 -7.65 21.30 -5.87
CA ILE A 18 -6.76 20.96 -6.98
C ILE A 18 -7.56 20.79 -8.28
N LEU A 19 -8.66 20.05 -8.20
CA LEU A 19 -9.53 19.73 -9.32
C LEU A 19 -10.98 19.76 -8.84
N SER A 20 -11.87 20.33 -9.63
CA SER A 20 -13.30 20.30 -9.36
C SER A 20 -14.03 19.83 -10.62
N THR A 21 -14.85 18.80 -10.47
CA THR A 21 -15.72 18.26 -11.53
C THR A 21 -17.15 18.28 -11.02
N THR A 22 -18.14 18.07 -11.90
CA THR A 22 -19.57 18.03 -11.51
C THR A 22 -19.93 16.93 -10.52
N LYS A 23 -19.03 15.96 -10.29
CA LYS A 23 -19.25 14.83 -9.38
C LYS A 23 -18.38 14.90 -8.14
N VAL A 24 -17.11 15.27 -8.30
CA VAL A 24 -16.10 15.16 -7.25
C VAL A 24 -15.19 16.38 -7.28
N THR A 25 -14.84 16.88 -6.10
CA THR A 25 -13.78 17.87 -5.87
C THR A 25 -12.60 17.21 -5.16
N GLU A 26 -11.39 17.44 -5.68
CA GLU A 26 -10.13 17.03 -5.09
C GLU A 26 -9.57 18.17 -4.23
N TYR A 27 -9.32 17.85 -2.96
CA TYR A 27 -8.66 18.74 -2.02
C TYR A 27 -7.32 18.16 -1.60
N LYS A 28 -6.29 19.01 -1.54
CA LYS A 28 -4.95 18.64 -1.08
C LYS A 28 -4.56 19.49 0.13
N SER A 29 -4.19 18.81 1.21
CA SER A 29 -3.69 19.45 2.42
C SER A 29 -2.39 20.19 2.11
N GLU A 30 -2.33 21.46 2.49
CA GLU A 30 -1.11 22.26 2.41
C GLU A 30 -0.11 21.89 3.50
N LYS A 31 -0.58 21.27 4.60
CA LYS A 31 0.27 20.88 5.74
C LYS A 31 1.11 19.65 5.45
N ASN A 32 0.55 18.65 4.79
CA ASN A 32 1.18 17.34 4.63
C ASN A 32 0.96 16.69 3.26
N GLY A 33 0.33 17.39 2.31
CA GLY A 33 0.12 16.90 0.96
C GLY A 33 -0.93 15.80 0.81
N LYS A 34 -1.63 15.40 1.89
CA LYS A 34 -2.69 14.40 1.82
C LYS A 34 -3.83 14.85 0.95
N ILE A 35 -4.42 13.89 0.25
CA ILE A 35 -5.50 14.12 -0.71
C ILE A 35 -6.78 13.51 -0.17
N ILE A 36 -7.86 14.26 -0.35
CA ILE A 36 -9.22 13.87 -0.01
C ILE A 36 -10.14 14.28 -1.15
N TYR A 37 -10.99 13.36 -1.58
CA TYR A 37 -12.00 13.60 -2.61
C TYR A 37 -13.36 13.78 -1.94
N CYS A 38 -14.12 14.81 -2.35
CA CYS A 38 -15.47 15.07 -1.85
C CYS A 38 -16.48 14.97 -2.99
N TYR A 39 -17.56 14.20 -2.81
CA TYR A 39 -18.64 14.15 -3.81
C TYR A 39 -19.56 15.37 -3.66
N GLN A 40 -19.84 16.07 -4.75
CA GLN A 40 -20.59 17.34 -4.75
C GLN A 40 -22.11 17.18 -4.61
N GLN A 41 -22.65 15.99 -4.89
CA GLN A 41 -24.11 15.78 -4.87
C GLN A 41 -24.54 14.72 -3.85
N ASN A 42 -23.61 13.97 -3.27
CA ASN A 42 -23.94 12.93 -2.30
C ASN A 42 -24.26 13.57 -0.95
N GLY A 43 -25.45 13.27 -0.43
CA GLY A 43 -25.95 13.87 0.81
C GLY A 43 -26.52 15.28 0.65
N LEU A 44 -26.39 15.91 -0.53
CA LEU A 44 -26.95 17.24 -0.79
C LEU A 44 -28.45 17.17 -1.11
N SER A 45 -29.27 17.84 -0.30
CA SER A 45 -30.71 17.98 -0.56
C SER A 45 -30.96 18.88 -1.76
N LYS A 46 -31.66 18.37 -2.79
CA LYS A 46 -32.06 19.16 -3.96
C LYS A 46 -33.05 20.29 -3.64
N VAL A 47 -33.79 20.16 -2.53
CA VAL A 47 -34.84 21.11 -2.14
C VAL A 47 -34.25 22.22 -1.29
N THR A 48 -33.41 21.86 -0.32
CA THR A 48 -32.91 22.81 0.69
C THR A 48 -31.48 23.28 0.43
N ALA A 49 -30.77 22.65 -0.52
CA ALA A 49 -29.34 22.88 -0.78
C ALA A 49 -28.44 22.68 0.45
N PHE A 50 -28.89 21.90 1.43
CA PHE A 50 -28.11 21.49 2.59
C PHE A 50 -27.68 20.03 2.52
N TYR A 51 -26.46 19.76 2.98
CA TYR A 51 -25.95 18.42 3.18
C TYR A 51 -26.54 17.76 4.44
N SER A 52 -27.04 16.53 4.29
CA SER A 52 -27.28 15.60 5.41
C SER A 52 -26.00 14.92 5.88
N HIS A 53 -25.03 14.76 4.97
CA HIS A 53 -23.67 14.32 5.22
C HIS A 53 -22.78 14.79 4.05
N VAL A 54 -21.50 14.99 4.31
CA VAL A 54 -20.47 15.26 3.32
C VAL A 54 -19.77 13.94 3.01
N ARG A 55 -19.79 13.52 1.75
CA ARG A 55 -19.18 12.26 1.32
C ARG A 55 -17.71 12.47 0.98
N CYS A 56 -16.83 12.07 1.89
CA CYS A 56 -15.38 12.15 1.75
C CYS A 56 -14.78 10.80 1.36
N VAL A 57 -13.74 10.79 0.53
CA VAL A 57 -13.00 9.58 0.17
C VAL A 57 -11.51 9.84 0.36
N ILE A 58 -10.86 8.95 1.10
CA ILE A 58 -9.42 9.01 1.39
C ILE A 58 -8.71 7.77 0.85
N GLN A 59 -7.38 7.84 0.80
CA GLN A 59 -6.56 6.77 0.25
C GLN A 59 -6.64 5.49 1.12
N PRO A 60 -6.71 4.28 0.52
CA PRO A 60 -7.10 3.07 1.25
C PRO A 60 -6.03 2.45 2.17
N ALA A 61 -4.78 2.92 2.12
CA ALA A 61 -3.70 2.37 2.95
C ALA A 61 -3.43 3.18 4.23
N GLN A 62 -4.42 3.93 4.72
CA GLN A 62 -4.30 4.71 5.95
C GLN A 62 -4.92 3.95 7.13
N ASP A 63 -4.34 4.09 8.32
CA ASP A 63 -5.00 3.67 9.56
C ASP A 63 -6.12 4.66 9.86
N ILE A 64 -7.36 4.19 9.73
CA ILE A 64 -8.56 5.02 9.87
C ILE A 64 -9.15 5.00 11.28
N SER A 65 -8.52 4.32 12.24
CA SER A 65 -9.08 4.10 13.58
C SER A 65 -9.45 5.41 14.27
N ALA A 66 -8.62 6.44 14.11
CA ALA A 66 -8.87 7.77 14.66
C ALA A 66 -10.05 8.48 13.99
N LEU A 67 -10.31 8.23 12.70
CA LEU A 67 -11.45 8.81 11.98
C LEU A 67 -12.76 8.13 12.38
N THR A 68 -12.74 6.81 12.52
CA THR A 68 -13.93 6.02 12.92
C THR A 68 -14.32 6.22 14.38
N ALA A 69 -13.44 6.81 15.20
CA ALA A 69 -13.71 7.14 16.59
C ALA A 69 -14.50 8.46 16.76
N ILE A 70 -14.61 9.28 15.71
CA ILE A 70 -15.34 10.55 15.74
C ILE A 70 -16.84 10.24 15.68
N SER A 71 -17.62 10.78 16.63
CA SER A 71 -19.08 10.67 16.59
C SER A 71 -19.60 11.23 15.27
N ASP A 72 -20.64 10.60 14.72
CA ASP A 72 -21.30 11.06 13.49
C ASP A 72 -20.43 11.02 12.21
N VAL A 73 -19.34 10.23 12.25
CA VAL A 73 -18.58 9.79 11.08
C VAL A 73 -18.89 8.31 10.83
N GLU A 74 -19.49 8.02 9.68
CA GLU A 74 -19.75 6.64 9.25
C GLU A 74 -18.78 6.23 8.14
N VAL A 75 -18.03 5.16 8.38
CA VAL A 75 -17.17 4.56 7.35
C VAL A 75 -18.00 3.65 6.44
N ASN A 76 -17.84 3.81 5.13
CA ASN A 76 -18.25 2.80 4.17
C ASN A 76 -17.08 1.84 3.95
N LEU A 77 -17.20 0.63 4.48
CA LEU A 77 -16.17 -0.41 4.37
C LEU A 77 -16.04 -0.96 2.94
N MET A 78 -16.95 -0.61 2.03
CA MET A 78 -16.78 -0.89 0.61
C MET A 78 -15.90 0.17 -0.03
N ASP A 79 -14.97 -0.28 -0.87
CA ASP A 79 -14.15 0.61 -1.68
C ASP A 79 -15.06 1.49 -2.57
N GLU A 80 -14.84 2.80 -2.50
CA GLU A 80 -15.46 3.77 -3.39
C GLU A 80 -14.66 3.87 -4.67
N PHE A 81 -15.31 3.70 -5.82
CA PHE A 81 -14.67 3.71 -7.13
C PHE A 81 -15.07 4.95 -7.93
N HIS A 82 -14.08 5.71 -8.42
CA HIS A 82 -14.35 6.82 -9.33
C HIS A 82 -13.18 7.10 -10.28
N SER A 83 -13.47 7.35 -11.55
CA SER A 83 -12.46 7.65 -12.59
C SER A 83 -11.66 8.94 -12.37
N ASN A 84 -12.08 9.79 -11.42
CA ASN A 84 -11.51 11.12 -11.20
C ASN A 84 -10.62 11.15 -9.95
N MET A 85 -10.47 10.02 -9.24
CA MET A 85 -9.59 9.90 -8.08
C MET A 85 -8.15 9.54 -8.50
N LEU A 86 -7.57 10.34 -9.40
CA LEU A 86 -6.36 9.99 -10.16
C LEU A 86 -5.14 9.69 -9.27
N GLU A 87 -5.10 10.28 -8.07
CA GLU A 87 -4.01 10.14 -7.11
C GLU A 87 -4.17 8.90 -6.21
N PHE A 88 -5.30 8.19 -6.32
CA PHE A 88 -5.55 6.96 -5.57
C PHE A 88 -5.15 5.72 -6.37
N PRO A 89 -4.83 4.60 -5.70
CA PRO A 89 -4.53 3.36 -6.42
C PRO A 89 -5.72 2.93 -7.28
N SER A 90 -5.44 2.28 -8.40
CA SER A 90 -6.46 1.69 -9.26
C SER A 90 -6.45 0.17 -9.18
N LYS A 91 -7.60 -0.45 -9.41
CA LYS A 91 -7.73 -1.90 -9.60
C LYS A 91 -8.86 -2.21 -10.57
N ILE A 92 -8.83 -3.41 -11.13
CA ILE A 92 -9.92 -3.91 -11.98
C ILE A 92 -11.13 -4.16 -11.08
N TYR A 93 -12.25 -3.52 -11.42
CA TYR A 93 -13.54 -3.68 -10.74
C TYR A 93 -14.57 -4.17 -11.75
N LYS A 94 -15.35 -5.19 -11.37
CA LYS A 94 -16.41 -5.80 -12.20
C LYS A 94 -15.99 -6.23 -13.63
N GLY A 95 -14.72 -6.59 -13.83
CA GLY A 95 -14.21 -7.05 -15.13
C GLY A 95 -14.01 -5.95 -16.17
N GLU A 96 -14.08 -4.68 -15.75
CA GLU A 96 -13.92 -3.52 -16.63
C GLU A 96 -12.49 -2.92 -16.58
N LYS A 97 -12.32 -1.75 -17.21
CA LYS A 97 -11.09 -0.94 -17.17
C LYS A 97 -10.67 -0.64 -15.71
N PRO A 98 -9.36 -0.44 -15.44
CA PRO A 98 -8.89 -0.02 -14.12
C PRO A 98 -9.63 1.22 -13.64
N CYS A 99 -10.14 1.18 -12.40
CA CYS A 99 -10.79 2.32 -11.76
C CYS A 99 -10.10 2.62 -10.43
N HIS A 100 -9.94 3.91 -10.11
CA HIS A 100 -9.32 4.35 -8.87
C HIS A 100 -10.26 4.12 -7.70
N TYR A 101 -9.71 3.77 -6.53
CA TYR A 101 -10.50 3.45 -5.36
C TYR A 101 -9.95 4.03 -4.05
N GLY A 102 -10.87 4.29 -3.12
CA GLY A 102 -10.54 4.73 -1.76
C GLY A 102 -11.56 4.32 -0.72
N ILE A 103 -11.32 4.69 0.53
CA ILE A 103 -12.24 4.45 1.65
C ILE A 103 -13.18 5.63 1.77
N GLY A 104 -14.48 5.38 1.63
CA GLY A 104 -15.51 6.40 1.72
C GLY A 104 -16.00 6.62 3.15
N PHE A 105 -16.31 7.88 3.48
CA PHE A 105 -16.85 8.32 4.76
C PHE A 105 -18.08 9.21 4.51
N ASN A 106 -19.14 8.97 5.25
CA ASN A 106 -20.21 9.95 5.44
C ASN A 106 -19.90 10.75 6.70
N VAL A 107 -19.58 12.02 6.54
CA VAL A 107 -19.21 12.91 7.64
C VAL A 107 -20.36 13.87 7.85
N LYS A 108 -20.98 13.89 9.04
CA LYS A 108 -21.99 14.92 9.30
C LYS A 108 -21.35 16.32 9.24
N PRO A 109 -22.06 17.34 8.71
CA PRO A 109 -21.43 18.63 8.50
C PRO A 109 -20.86 19.27 9.78
N GLU A 110 -21.53 19.10 10.91
CA GLU A 110 -21.09 19.61 12.22
C GLU A 110 -19.74 19.06 12.70
N VAL A 111 -19.31 17.89 12.23
CA VAL A 111 -18.04 17.24 12.61
C VAL A 111 -16.99 17.25 11.49
N LEU A 112 -17.25 17.98 10.38
CA LEU A 112 -16.34 18.00 9.24
C LEU A 112 -14.96 18.58 9.59
N SER A 113 -14.90 19.65 10.39
CA SER A 113 -13.61 20.23 10.80
C SER A 113 -12.79 19.26 11.66
N ASP A 114 -13.45 18.57 12.60
CA ASP A 114 -12.80 17.55 13.44
C ASP A 114 -12.29 16.37 12.60
N PHE A 115 -13.08 15.92 11.63
CA PHE A 115 -12.67 14.89 10.67
C PHE A 115 -11.41 15.30 9.89
N LEU A 116 -11.36 16.53 9.36
CA LEU A 116 -10.19 17.04 8.62
C LEU A 116 -8.96 17.19 9.51
N SER A 117 -9.16 17.66 10.75
CA SER A 117 -8.10 17.75 11.76
C SER A 117 -7.52 16.38 12.10
N ALA A 118 -8.37 15.38 12.37
CA ALA A 118 -7.93 14.02 12.63
C ALA A 118 -7.24 13.40 11.40
N PHE A 119 -7.77 13.65 10.20
CA PHE A 119 -7.19 13.19 8.95
C PHE A 119 -5.79 13.76 8.74
N HIS A 120 -5.51 15.01 9.13
CA HIS A 120 -4.16 15.54 9.14
C HIS A 120 -3.20 14.78 10.05
N GLN A 121 -3.65 14.43 11.25
CA GLN A 121 -2.84 13.79 12.28
C GLN A 121 -2.58 12.30 12.01
N LEU A 122 -3.31 11.67 11.07
CA LEU A 122 -3.00 10.31 10.67
C LEU A 122 -1.52 10.23 10.28
N LYS A 123 -0.77 9.29 10.84
CA LYS A 123 0.61 9.11 10.37
C LYS A 123 0.55 8.76 8.88
N GLY A 124 1.39 9.44 8.08
CA GLY A 124 1.42 9.25 6.63
C GLY A 124 1.51 7.77 6.27
N GLN A 125 0.99 7.42 5.09
CA GLN A 125 1.20 6.10 4.51
C GLN A 125 2.65 5.67 4.71
N LYS A 126 2.85 4.47 5.24
CA LYS A 126 4.08 3.75 4.91
C LYS A 126 4.08 3.71 3.37
N PRO A 127 5.07 4.32 2.69
CA PRO A 127 5.03 4.46 1.24
C PRO A 127 4.70 3.09 0.63
N SER A 128 3.62 3.04 -0.15
CA SER A 128 3.16 1.80 -0.77
C SER A 128 4.32 1.22 -1.57
N ILE A 129 4.84 0.08 -1.14
CA ILE A 129 5.99 -0.52 -1.81
C ILE A 129 5.49 -1.08 -3.13
N THR A 130 5.95 -0.50 -4.24
CA THR A 130 5.56 -0.98 -5.57
C THR A 130 6.55 -2.03 -6.07
N GLN A 131 6.07 -2.93 -6.93
CA GLN A 131 6.95 -3.89 -7.61
C GLN A 131 8.03 -3.18 -8.43
N SER A 132 7.71 -2.02 -9.04
CA SER A 132 8.68 -1.26 -9.85
C SER A 132 9.82 -0.71 -9.01
N ASP A 133 9.54 -0.14 -7.83
CA ASP A 133 10.57 0.39 -6.94
C ASP A 133 11.47 -0.71 -6.38
N VAL A 134 10.89 -1.87 -6.07
CA VAL A 134 11.63 -3.07 -5.66
C VAL A 134 12.55 -3.55 -6.78
N GLY A 135 12.05 -3.68 -8.01
CA GLY A 135 12.84 -4.10 -9.16
C GLY A 135 14.02 -3.17 -9.44
N LYS A 136 13.78 -1.85 -9.46
CA LYS A 136 14.84 -0.84 -9.59
C LYS A 136 15.88 -0.94 -8.48
N MET A 137 15.48 -1.28 -7.25
CA MET A 137 16.41 -1.46 -6.15
C MET A 137 17.30 -2.71 -6.33
N PHE A 138 16.76 -3.81 -6.84
CA PHE A 138 17.56 -4.99 -7.21
C PHE A 138 18.60 -4.65 -8.27
N GLU A 139 18.17 -4.03 -9.37
CA GLU A 139 19.07 -3.62 -10.47
C GLU A 139 20.15 -2.66 -9.99
N LYS A 140 19.77 -1.61 -9.25
CA LYS A 140 20.70 -0.65 -8.66
C LYS A 140 21.71 -1.32 -7.72
N SER A 141 21.31 -2.40 -7.06
CA SER A 141 22.15 -3.15 -6.12
C SER A 141 23.06 -4.17 -6.80
N GLY A 142 23.07 -4.28 -8.14
CA GLY A 142 23.90 -5.25 -8.86
C GLY A 142 23.33 -6.67 -8.81
N PHE A 143 22.03 -6.78 -9.05
CA PHE A 143 21.36 -8.04 -9.31
C PHE A 143 20.77 -8.05 -10.72
N SER A 144 20.95 -9.17 -11.41
CA SER A 144 20.36 -9.44 -12.71
C SER A 144 19.09 -10.27 -12.57
N GLN A 145 18.03 -9.91 -13.29
CA GLN A 145 16.80 -10.71 -13.34
C GLN A 145 16.98 -11.91 -14.27
N ASN A 146 16.78 -13.13 -13.76
CA ASN A 146 16.88 -14.35 -14.56
C ASN A 146 15.52 -14.83 -15.09
N LEU A 147 14.51 -14.83 -14.22
CA LEU A 147 13.20 -15.41 -14.49
C LEU A 147 12.12 -14.56 -13.83
N ALA A 148 11.01 -14.34 -14.52
CA ALA A 148 9.84 -13.64 -13.96
C ALA A 148 8.55 -14.35 -14.36
N ASN A 149 7.64 -14.48 -13.40
CA ASN A 149 6.27 -14.91 -13.63
C ASN A 149 5.32 -14.16 -12.68
N GLN A 150 4.02 -14.47 -12.73
CA GLN A 150 3.00 -13.77 -11.93
C GLN A 150 3.18 -13.92 -10.41
N LYS A 151 3.94 -14.92 -9.93
CA LYS A 151 4.11 -15.21 -8.50
C LYS A 151 5.49 -14.82 -7.98
N ILE A 152 6.53 -14.96 -8.79
CA ILE A 152 7.91 -14.72 -8.37
C ILE A 152 8.74 -14.01 -9.43
N ILE A 153 9.80 -13.34 -8.97
CA ILE A 153 10.93 -12.92 -9.79
C ILE A 153 12.21 -13.51 -9.18
N GLU A 154 13.04 -14.13 -10.02
CA GLU A 154 14.36 -14.62 -9.67
C GLU A 154 15.42 -13.56 -9.98
N TYR A 155 16.18 -13.18 -8.96
CA TYR A 155 17.33 -12.29 -9.07
C TYR A 155 18.60 -13.03 -8.71
N LYS A 156 19.65 -12.85 -9.53
CA LYS A 156 20.99 -13.36 -9.28
C LYS A 156 21.90 -12.21 -8.88
N SER A 157 22.62 -12.37 -7.78
CA SER A 157 23.67 -11.43 -7.40
C SER A 157 24.81 -11.49 -8.42
N ASP A 158 25.22 -10.33 -8.93
CA ASP A 158 26.38 -10.25 -9.81
C ASP A 158 27.71 -10.36 -9.03
N LYS A 159 27.67 -10.31 -7.68
CA LYS A 159 28.85 -10.33 -6.81
C LYS A 159 29.22 -11.73 -6.31
N ASN A 160 28.23 -12.50 -5.87
CA ASN A 160 28.45 -13.85 -5.34
C ASN A 160 27.72 -14.95 -6.14
N GLY A 161 26.97 -14.58 -7.19
CA GLY A 161 26.25 -15.53 -8.04
C GLY A 161 25.05 -16.21 -7.38
N LYS A 162 24.75 -15.90 -6.10
CA LYS A 162 23.65 -16.51 -5.35
C LYS A 162 22.30 -15.93 -5.79
N ILE A 163 21.25 -16.72 -5.57
CA ILE A 163 19.88 -16.42 -6.03
C ILE A 163 19.01 -15.93 -4.86
N VAL A 164 18.21 -14.91 -5.14
CA VAL A 164 17.14 -14.41 -4.28
C VAL A 164 15.84 -14.42 -5.08
N TYR A 165 14.76 -14.94 -4.49
CA TYR A 165 13.43 -14.86 -5.08
C TYR A 165 12.61 -13.75 -4.43
N LEU A 166 12.07 -12.83 -5.23
CA LEU A 166 11.03 -11.89 -4.82
C LEU A 166 9.66 -12.56 -4.99
N ARG A 167 8.81 -12.52 -3.95
CA ARG A 167 7.40 -12.96 -4.03
C ARG A 167 6.51 -11.77 -4.40
N LEU A 168 5.72 -11.92 -5.46
CA LEU A 168 4.75 -10.91 -5.92
C LEU A 168 3.34 -11.18 -5.35
N ASP A 169 3.05 -12.45 -5.05
CA ASP A 169 1.76 -12.92 -4.53
C ASP A 169 1.60 -12.70 -3.01
N HIS A 170 2.64 -12.19 -2.33
CA HIS A 170 2.64 -11.93 -0.89
C HIS A 170 3.43 -10.68 -0.55
N GLY A 171 3.00 -10.00 0.51
CA GLY A 171 3.74 -8.90 1.14
C GLY A 171 3.42 -7.52 0.58
N LEU A 172 3.51 -7.34 -0.74
CA LEU A 172 3.23 -6.04 -1.33
C LEU A 172 1.75 -5.64 -1.17
N PRO A 173 1.45 -4.35 -0.97
CA PRO A 173 2.38 -3.22 -0.83
C PRO A 173 2.92 -2.99 0.60
N ARG A 174 2.58 -3.86 1.55
CA ARG A 174 2.85 -3.67 3.00
C ARG A 174 4.31 -3.95 3.39
N TYR A 175 4.92 -4.95 2.79
CA TYR A 175 6.31 -5.36 2.99
C TYR A 175 6.83 -6.10 1.75
N ILE A 176 8.14 -6.14 1.58
CA ILE A 176 8.80 -6.89 0.51
C ILE A 176 9.09 -8.28 1.04
N ARG A 177 8.64 -9.31 0.33
CA ARG A 177 8.92 -10.69 0.72
C ARG A 177 9.97 -11.29 -0.19
N VAL A 178 11.15 -11.54 0.36
CA VAL A 178 12.24 -12.23 -0.35
C VAL A 178 12.46 -13.61 0.24
N VAL A 179 12.90 -14.55 -0.58
CA VAL A 179 13.26 -15.92 -0.17
C VAL A 179 14.70 -16.18 -0.59
N VAL A 180 15.52 -16.63 0.34
CA VAL A 180 16.92 -17.00 0.11
C VAL A 180 17.10 -18.50 0.32
N ASN A 181 18.22 -19.03 -0.19
CA ASN A 181 18.57 -20.44 -0.02
C ASN A 181 18.59 -20.79 1.49
N PRO A 182 17.97 -21.91 1.92
CA PRO A 182 17.80 -22.24 3.33
C PRO A 182 19.12 -22.50 4.08
N ASP A 183 20.19 -22.83 3.37
CA ASP A 183 21.51 -23.13 3.93
C ASP A 183 22.33 -21.87 4.23
N GLU A 184 21.86 -20.70 3.80
CA GLU A 184 22.51 -19.42 4.07
C GLU A 184 22.27 -18.99 5.54
N MET A 185 23.34 -18.58 6.23
CA MET A 185 23.25 -18.16 7.63
C MET A 185 22.51 -16.81 7.74
N PRO A 186 21.34 -16.77 8.41
CA PRO A 186 20.51 -15.56 8.39
C PRO A 186 21.02 -14.45 9.30
N THR A 187 21.96 -14.72 10.22
CA THR A 187 22.31 -13.84 11.33
C THR A 187 22.68 -12.42 10.89
N LYS A 188 23.43 -12.28 9.79
CA LYS A 188 23.80 -10.96 9.24
C LYS A 188 22.63 -10.22 8.58
N LEU A 189 21.66 -10.96 8.03
CA LEU A 189 20.50 -10.39 7.36
C LEU A 189 19.45 -9.92 8.38
N VAL A 190 19.24 -10.67 9.46
CA VAL A 190 18.27 -10.33 10.53
C VAL A 190 18.74 -9.20 11.42
N ALA A 191 20.05 -8.97 11.50
CA ALA A 191 20.60 -7.83 12.24
C ALA A 191 20.26 -6.46 11.61
N ILE A 192 19.67 -6.44 10.41
CA ILE A 192 19.28 -5.21 9.71
C ILE A 192 17.92 -4.76 10.22
N ASP A 193 17.85 -3.53 10.73
CA ASP A 193 16.59 -2.96 11.21
C ASP A 193 15.53 -2.93 10.09
N GLY A 194 14.34 -3.44 10.42
CA GLY A 194 13.23 -3.60 9.48
C GLY A 194 13.27 -4.88 8.61
N VAL A 195 14.16 -5.82 8.91
CA VAL A 195 14.17 -7.17 8.34
C VAL A 195 13.70 -8.18 9.39
N GLU A 196 12.65 -8.92 9.09
CA GLU A 196 12.08 -9.95 9.97
C GLU A 196 12.13 -11.32 9.29
N ILE A 197 12.45 -12.38 10.05
CA ILE A 197 12.21 -13.76 9.60
C ILE A 197 10.74 -14.10 9.86
N ASN A 198 10.14 -14.81 8.91
CA ASN A 198 8.84 -15.40 9.13
C ASN A 198 8.92 -16.62 10.08
N GLU A 199 9.06 -16.41 11.38
CA GLU A 199 9.32 -17.47 12.37
C GLU A 199 8.23 -18.56 12.39
N LYS A 200 6.96 -18.19 12.21
CA LYS A 200 5.83 -19.14 12.18
C LYS A 200 5.90 -20.16 11.04
N ASN A 201 6.59 -19.81 9.95
CA ASN A 201 6.86 -20.68 8.81
C ASN A 201 8.25 -20.34 8.30
N GLU A 202 9.27 -20.76 9.05
CA GLU A 202 10.70 -20.50 8.79
C GLU A 202 11.05 -20.74 7.32
N PHE A 203 10.44 -21.77 6.73
CA PHE A 203 10.62 -22.15 5.35
C PHE A 203 9.36 -21.94 4.53
N GLN A 204 9.55 -21.35 3.36
CA GLN A 204 8.55 -21.21 2.33
C GLN A 204 8.78 -22.24 1.24
N HIS A 205 7.72 -22.95 0.83
CA HIS A 205 7.77 -23.95 -0.23
C HIS A 205 7.08 -23.43 -1.49
N ALA A 206 7.70 -23.62 -2.66
CA ALA A 206 7.10 -23.27 -3.95
C ALA A 206 7.78 -24.00 -5.10
N GLY A 207 7.02 -24.50 -6.07
CA GLY A 207 7.55 -25.30 -7.19
C GLY A 207 8.41 -24.49 -8.18
N ASN A 208 8.30 -23.16 -8.16
CA ASN A 208 8.98 -22.25 -9.08
C ASN A 208 10.32 -21.70 -8.53
N MET A 209 10.74 -22.08 -7.31
CA MET A 209 12.04 -21.69 -6.74
C MET A 209 13.12 -22.74 -7.09
N THR A 210 13.32 -22.99 -8.38
CA THR A 210 14.05 -24.16 -8.87
C THR A 210 15.54 -24.18 -8.51
N ALA A 211 16.14 -23.04 -8.16
CA ALA A 211 17.53 -22.95 -7.71
C ALA A 211 17.75 -23.42 -6.26
N PHE A 212 16.69 -23.67 -5.49
CA PHE A 212 16.78 -24.06 -4.08
C PHE A 212 16.65 -25.58 -3.90
N PRO A 213 17.12 -26.16 -2.77
CA PRO A 213 16.93 -27.58 -2.49
C PRO A 213 15.45 -27.94 -2.37
N LYS A 214 15.14 -29.22 -2.53
CA LYS A 214 13.80 -29.78 -2.31
C LYS A 214 13.72 -30.49 -0.96
N ARG A 215 12.56 -30.43 -0.32
CA ARG A 215 12.23 -31.29 0.82
C ARG A 215 10.75 -31.64 0.84
N VAL A 216 10.40 -32.68 1.60
CA VAL A 216 9.01 -33.05 1.86
C VAL A 216 8.40 -32.05 2.86
N ASN A 217 7.18 -31.58 2.60
CA ASN A 217 6.46 -30.64 3.47
C ASN A 217 5.20 -31.29 4.07
N LYS A 218 4.11 -31.36 3.29
CA LYS A 218 2.82 -31.95 3.69
C LYS A 218 2.33 -33.06 2.75
N GLY A 219 2.95 -33.20 1.57
CA GLY A 219 2.63 -34.21 0.57
C GLY A 219 3.71 -35.29 0.47
N THR A 220 3.60 -36.17 -0.52
CA THR A 220 4.58 -37.24 -0.76
C THR A 220 5.75 -36.80 -1.64
N ALA A 221 5.55 -35.81 -2.51
CA ALA A 221 6.58 -35.31 -3.41
C ALA A 221 7.42 -34.17 -2.78
N PRO A 222 8.76 -34.19 -2.93
CA PRO A 222 9.62 -33.08 -2.54
C PRO A 222 9.33 -31.81 -3.35
N ILE A 223 9.32 -30.66 -2.69
CA ILE A 223 9.13 -29.34 -3.31
C ILE A 223 10.24 -28.39 -2.88
N HIS A 224 10.62 -27.45 -3.75
CA HIS A 224 11.66 -26.47 -3.44
C HIS A 224 11.28 -25.61 -2.24
N TYR A 225 12.25 -25.29 -1.40
CA TYR A 225 12.02 -24.48 -0.20
C TYR A 225 13.17 -23.50 0.07
N GLY A 226 12.85 -22.40 0.73
CA GLY A 226 13.84 -21.43 1.18
C GLY A 226 13.39 -20.62 2.38
N ARG A 227 14.31 -19.85 2.96
CA ARG A 227 14.05 -19.03 4.16
C ARG A 227 13.47 -17.68 3.73
N ALA A 228 12.30 -17.34 4.27
CA ALA A 228 11.58 -16.12 3.88
C ALA A 228 11.83 -14.97 4.85
N PHE A 229 12.08 -13.79 4.28
CA PHE A 229 12.29 -12.54 5.00
C PHE A 229 11.21 -11.52 4.62
N HIS A 230 10.74 -10.76 5.61
CA HIS A 230 9.86 -9.60 5.41
C HIS A 230 10.70 -8.34 5.60
N ILE A 231 10.71 -7.51 4.58
CA ILE A 231 11.51 -6.27 4.56
C ILE A 231 10.54 -5.10 4.47
N ASN A 232 10.64 -4.18 5.42
CA ASN A 232 9.58 -3.20 5.65
C ASN A 232 9.62 -1.96 4.73
N SER A 233 10.67 -1.80 3.91
CA SER A 233 10.85 -0.66 3.01
C SER A 233 11.83 -0.96 1.87
N VAL A 234 11.76 -0.20 0.77
CA VAL A 234 12.70 -0.30 -0.36
C VAL A 234 14.12 0.11 0.06
N LYS A 235 14.27 1.07 0.99
CA LYS A 235 15.58 1.44 1.54
C LYS A 235 16.20 0.24 2.26
N THR A 236 15.45 -0.39 3.17
CA THR A 236 15.90 -1.56 3.93
C THR A 236 16.22 -2.73 3.00
N LEU A 237 15.52 -2.87 1.86
CA LEU A 237 15.88 -3.84 0.83
C LEU A 237 17.29 -3.58 0.28
N GLY A 238 17.67 -2.33 0.01
CA GLY A 238 19.04 -2.00 -0.43
C GLY A 238 20.11 -2.41 0.59
N ASP A 239 19.85 -2.17 1.88
CA ASP A 239 20.73 -2.58 2.98
C ASP A 239 20.82 -4.13 3.05
N PHE A 240 19.68 -4.81 2.91
CA PHE A 240 19.59 -6.28 2.84
C PHE A 240 20.39 -6.86 1.68
N LEU A 241 20.22 -6.33 0.46
CA LEU A 241 20.91 -6.80 -0.74
C LEU A 241 22.43 -6.58 -0.66
N THR A 242 22.86 -5.47 -0.07
CA THR A 242 24.27 -5.19 0.19
C THR A 242 24.89 -6.19 1.16
N ALA A 243 24.16 -6.59 2.21
CA ALA A 243 24.60 -7.62 3.13
C ALA A 243 24.60 -9.01 2.47
N PHE A 244 23.60 -9.30 1.63
CA PHE A 244 23.49 -10.57 0.91
C PHE A 244 24.67 -10.83 -0.02
N HIS A 245 25.23 -9.81 -0.67
CA HIS A 245 26.45 -9.92 -1.49
C HIS A 245 27.68 -10.42 -0.72
N LYS A 246 27.66 -10.34 0.62
CA LYS A 246 28.78 -10.72 1.51
C LYS A 246 28.56 -12.07 2.20
N LEU A 247 27.49 -12.78 1.87
CA LEU A 247 27.29 -14.17 2.23
C LEU A 247 28.07 -15.07 1.27
#